data_AF-A0A833ES04-F1
#
_entry.id   AF-A0A833ES04-F1
#
_cell.length_a   1.000
_cell.length_b   1.000
_cell.length_c   1.000
_cell.angle_alpha   90.00
_cell.angle_beta   90.00
_cell.angle_gamma   90.00
#
_symmetry.space_group_name_H-M   'P 1'
#
loop_
_entity.id
_entity.type
_entity.pdbx_description
1 polymer ?
#
loop_
_entity_poly.entity_id
_entity_poly.type
_entity_poly.pdbx_seq_one_letter_code
_entity_poly.pdbx_strand_id
1 'polypeptide(L)'
;MGQDSSKWELVWNDEFDYADANLEDTWVSQNGPSGHILCSRWRENAEVRDGILELKAKKESRGGQNWTCGNIWTKETFKYGYFECRYKYAGATGTNNSFWLWERNWSSSSGETGFELDINEGHYPNIVNANIHRRNGDTDVNSQ
;
A
#
# COMPACT_ATOMS: atom_id res chain seq x y z
N MET A 1 6.80 -16.67 17.24
CA MET A 1 8.26 -16.80 17.15
C MET A 1 8.79 -15.44 16.77
N GLY A 2 9.57 -14.77 17.63
CA GLY A 2 10.25 -13.53 17.26
C GLY A 2 11.49 -13.87 16.47
N GLN A 3 11.68 -13.28 15.28
CA GLN A 3 12.97 -13.39 14.60
C GLN A 3 14.05 -12.73 15.46
N ASP A 4 15.24 -13.34 15.46
CA ASP A 4 16.43 -12.75 16.06
C ASP A 4 16.82 -11.51 15.26
N SER A 5 16.43 -10.33 15.76
CA SER A 5 16.67 -9.05 15.09
C SER A 5 18.15 -8.70 14.97
N SER A 6 19.04 -9.38 15.70
CA SER A 6 20.50 -9.16 15.61
C SER A 6 21.11 -9.53 14.25
N LYS A 7 20.35 -10.24 13.41
CA LYS A 7 20.75 -10.63 12.04
C LYS A 7 20.28 -9.65 10.96
N TRP A 8 19.48 -8.65 11.33
CA TRP A 8 18.90 -7.68 10.41
C TRP A 8 19.42 -6.27 10.73
N GLU A 9 19.72 -5.50 9.69
CA GLU A 9 20.05 -4.09 9.80
C GLU A 9 18.84 -3.25 9.43
N LEU A 10 18.46 -2.30 10.29
CA LEU A 10 17.39 -1.35 10.00
C LEU A 10 17.91 -0.27 9.05
N VAL A 11 17.57 -0.40 7.77
CA VAL A 11 18.02 0.54 6.72
C VAL A 11 17.01 1.64 6.42
N TRP A 12 15.74 1.42 6.76
CA TRP A 12 14.66 2.39 6.57
C TRP A 12 13.49 2.07 7.50
N ASN A 13 12.83 3.09 8.04
CA ASN A 13 11.62 2.97 8.83
C ASN A 13 10.82 4.28 8.79
N ASP A 14 9.55 4.18 9.16
CA ASP A 14 8.71 5.33 9.46
C ASP A 14 7.77 5.00 10.63
N GLU A 15 8.00 5.64 11.78
CA GLU A 15 7.19 5.52 12.99
C GLU A 15 6.09 6.60 13.07
N PHE A 16 5.95 7.43 12.03
CA PHE A 16 4.96 8.50 11.90
C PHE A 16 4.96 9.52 13.06
N ASP A 17 6.11 9.71 13.73
CA ASP A 17 6.30 10.67 14.82
C ASP A 17 6.68 12.07 14.29
N TYR A 18 5.81 12.62 13.43
CA TYR A 18 5.96 13.95 12.84
C TYR A 18 4.61 14.58 12.51
N ALA A 19 4.61 15.87 12.18
CA ALA A 19 3.40 16.57 11.79
C ALA A 19 2.89 16.05 10.45
N ASP A 20 1.56 15.95 10.26
CA ASP A 20 0.96 15.46 9.01
C ASP A 20 1.53 16.13 7.76
N ALA A 21 1.80 17.45 7.81
CA ALA A 21 2.40 18.20 6.72
C ALA A 21 3.71 17.60 6.17
N ASN A 22 4.43 16.80 6.96
CA ASN A 22 5.70 16.15 6.60
C ASN A 22 5.54 14.74 6.00
N LEU A 23 4.31 14.18 5.91
CA LEU A 23 4.11 12.83 5.35
C LEU A 23 4.72 12.68 3.95
N GLU A 24 4.56 13.70 3.12
CA GLU A 24 5.08 13.69 1.74
C GLU A 24 6.58 14.01 1.66
N ASP A 25 7.31 14.12 2.78
CA ASP A 25 8.77 14.12 2.76
C ASP A 25 9.29 12.71 2.42
N THR A 26 8.61 11.66 2.91
CA THR A 26 9.01 10.26 2.77
C THR A 26 8.09 9.45 1.83
N TRP A 27 6.82 9.84 1.73
CA TRP A 27 5.80 9.12 0.97
C TRP A 27 5.32 9.90 -0.26
N VAL A 28 4.72 9.18 -1.20
CA VAL A 28 4.02 9.73 -2.36
C VAL A 28 2.56 9.32 -2.28
N SER A 29 1.66 10.27 -2.47
CA SER A 29 0.21 10.02 -2.55
C SER A 29 -0.24 9.81 -4.00
N GLN A 30 -1.22 8.93 -4.21
CA GLN A 30 -1.72 8.67 -5.57
C GLN A 30 -2.34 9.90 -6.26
N ASN A 31 -3.12 10.70 -5.53
CA ASN A 31 -3.72 11.95 -6.01
C ASN A 31 -4.50 11.84 -7.33
N GLY A 32 -5.41 10.86 -7.43
CA GLY A 32 -6.24 10.71 -8.63
C GLY A 32 -7.22 9.54 -8.59
N PRO A 33 -8.06 9.42 -9.63
CA PRO A 33 -8.95 8.28 -9.79
C PRO A 33 -8.16 6.99 -10.07
N SER A 34 -8.82 5.85 -9.86
CA SER A 34 -8.30 4.54 -10.23
C SER A 34 -9.39 3.69 -10.86
N GLY A 35 -9.20 3.29 -12.12
CA GLY A 35 -10.25 2.66 -12.94
C GLY A 35 -10.62 1.24 -12.52
N HIS A 36 -9.81 0.56 -11.72
CA HIS A 36 -10.05 -0.82 -11.27
C HIS A 36 -10.65 -0.92 -9.85
N ILE A 37 -10.87 0.20 -9.17
CA ILE A 37 -11.47 0.25 -7.82
C ILE A 37 -12.64 1.23 -7.76
N LEU A 38 -13.36 1.21 -6.65
CA LEU A 38 -14.55 2.05 -6.44
C LEU A 38 -14.26 3.42 -5.81
N CYS A 39 -13.00 3.72 -5.45
CA CYS A 39 -12.62 5.00 -4.87
C CYS A 39 -11.47 5.70 -5.60
N SER A 40 -11.54 7.03 -5.66
CA SER A 40 -10.40 7.86 -6.02
C SER A 40 -9.49 8.04 -4.80
N ARG A 41 -8.19 8.26 -4.99
CA ARG A 41 -7.21 8.28 -3.91
C ARG A 41 -6.57 9.66 -3.78
N TRP A 42 -6.51 10.20 -2.55
CA TRP A 42 -6.06 11.58 -2.32
C TRP A 42 -5.24 11.73 -1.04
N ARG A 43 -4.25 12.64 -1.05
CA ARG A 43 -3.38 12.94 0.09
C ARG A 43 -4.16 13.29 1.36
N GLU A 44 -5.29 13.99 1.25
CA GLU A 44 -6.09 14.39 2.43
C GLU A 44 -6.79 13.22 3.14
N ASN A 45 -6.69 12.00 2.58
CA ASN A 45 -7.16 10.77 3.20
C ASN A 45 -6.04 9.88 3.75
N ALA A 46 -4.79 10.32 3.67
CA ALA A 46 -3.66 9.71 4.37
C ALA A 46 -3.19 10.72 5.42
N GLU A 47 -3.58 10.52 6.68
CA GLU A 47 -3.38 11.50 7.76
C GLU A 47 -2.47 10.91 8.84
N VAL A 48 -1.38 11.61 9.17
CA VAL A 48 -0.57 11.27 10.35
C VAL A 48 -1.15 11.94 11.59
N ARG A 49 -1.46 11.12 12.59
CA ARG A 49 -2.01 11.57 13.87
C ARG A 49 -1.58 10.63 14.98
N ASP A 50 -1.10 11.20 16.09
CA ASP A 50 -0.74 10.47 17.32
C ASP A 50 0.25 9.31 17.08
N GLY A 51 1.26 9.49 16.22
CA GLY A 51 2.25 8.47 15.90
C GLY A 51 1.72 7.34 15.00
N ILE A 52 0.62 7.58 14.28
CA ILE A 52 -0.04 6.59 13.41
C ILE A 52 -0.42 7.24 12.09
N LEU A 53 -0.21 6.52 11.00
CA LEU A 53 -0.81 6.83 9.70
C LEU A 53 -2.23 6.26 9.59
N GLU A 54 -3.20 7.13 9.38
CA GLU A 54 -4.59 6.77 9.09
C GLU A 54 -4.90 6.88 7.59
N LEU A 55 -5.15 5.73 6.94
CA LEU A 55 -5.70 5.69 5.59
C LEU A 55 -7.23 5.61 5.64
N LYS A 56 -7.89 6.71 5.29
CA LYS A 56 -9.33 6.89 5.43
C LYS A 56 -10.06 6.55 4.15
N ALA A 57 -11.20 5.87 4.25
CA ALA A 57 -12.18 5.73 3.18
C ALA A 57 -13.42 6.57 3.52
N LYS A 58 -13.82 7.47 2.62
CA LYS A 58 -14.93 8.41 2.82
C LYS A 58 -15.94 8.29 1.69
N LYS A 59 -17.23 8.35 2.02
CA LYS A 59 -18.30 8.39 1.02
C LYS A 59 -18.49 9.81 0.52
N GLU A 60 -17.77 10.14 -0.54
CA GLU A 60 -17.85 11.46 -1.19
C GLU A 60 -17.50 11.32 -2.68
N SER A 61 -18.14 12.14 -3.51
CA SER A 61 -17.94 12.10 -4.96
C SER A 61 -16.76 12.98 -5.38
N ARG A 62 -15.67 12.37 -5.86
CA ARG A 62 -14.48 13.07 -6.37
C ARG A 62 -13.78 12.21 -7.43
N GLY A 63 -13.25 12.84 -8.48
CA GLY A 63 -12.57 12.12 -9.56
C GLY A 63 -13.45 11.11 -10.32
N GLY A 64 -14.77 11.34 -10.38
CA GLY A 64 -15.71 10.43 -11.05
C GLY A 64 -16.05 9.15 -10.26
N GLN A 65 -15.63 9.04 -9.00
CA GLN A 65 -15.91 7.88 -8.14
C GLN A 65 -16.71 8.33 -6.90
N ASN A 66 -17.52 7.43 -6.35
CA ASN A 66 -18.45 7.72 -5.23
C ASN A 66 -17.82 7.60 -3.84
N TRP A 67 -16.54 7.25 -3.81
CA TRP A 67 -15.74 7.11 -2.60
C TRP A 67 -14.38 7.75 -2.84
N THR A 68 -13.78 8.23 -1.76
CA THR A 68 -12.37 8.61 -1.72
C THR A 68 -11.63 7.76 -0.71
N CYS A 69 -10.35 7.48 -0.95
CA CYS A 69 -9.51 6.66 -0.09
C CYS A 69 -8.12 7.30 0.12
N GLY A 70 -7.40 6.86 1.16
CA GLY A 70 -5.96 7.07 1.29
C GLY A 70 -5.18 5.96 0.58
N ASN A 71 -4.12 6.32 -0.13
CA ASN A 71 -3.16 5.38 -0.71
C ASN A 71 -1.84 6.11 -0.90
N ILE A 72 -0.77 5.53 -0.35
CA ILE A 72 0.57 6.07 -0.42
C ILE A 72 1.58 4.96 -0.69
N TRP A 73 2.76 5.33 -1.18
CA TRP A 73 3.93 4.45 -1.30
C TRP A 73 5.22 5.21 -1.01
N THR A 74 6.27 4.49 -0.65
CA THR A 74 7.57 5.09 -0.29
C THR A 74 8.18 5.82 -1.49
N LYS A 75 8.84 6.95 -1.26
CA LYS A 75 9.69 7.59 -2.27
C LYS A 75 10.90 6.72 -2.59
N GLU A 76 11.51 6.13 -1.57
CA GLU A 76 12.60 5.18 -1.71
C GLU A 76 12.13 3.85 -2.30
N THR A 77 13.03 3.18 -3.03
CA THR A 77 12.79 1.84 -3.59
C THR A 77 13.82 0.87 -3.04
N PHE A 78 13.38 -0.33 -2.71
CA PHE A 78 14.22 -1.36 -2.12
C PHE A 78 14.26 -2.58 -3.02
N LYS A 79 15.38 -3.31 -2.97
CA LYS A 79 15.52 -4.62 -3.62
C LYS A 79 16.00 -5.62 -2.58
N TYR A 80 15.16 -6.63 -2.34
CA TYR A 80 15.31 -7.60 -1.25
C TYR A 80 15.23 -6.93 0.14
N GLY A 81 15.00 -7.75 1.16
CA GLY A 81 14.92 -7.30 2.54
C GLY A 81 13.83 -7.99 3.32
N TYR A 82 13.74 -7.62 4.59
CA TYR A 82 12.63 -7.94 5.46
C TYR A 82 11.76 -6.70 5.60
N PHE A 83 10.47 -6.84 5.27
CA PHE A 83 9.49 -5.76 5.32
C PHE A 83 8.43 -6.10 6.34
N GLU A 84 8.18 -5.19 7.28
CA GLU A 84 7.16 -5.34 8.30
C GLU A 84 6.31 -4.07 8.43
N CYS A 85 5.06 -4.26 8.85
CA CYS A 85 4.13 -3.19 9.16
C CYS A 85 3.22 -3.65 10.29
N ARG A 86 2.96 -2.75 11.25
CA ARG A 86 1.97 -2.95 12.30
C ARG A 86 0.77 -2.06 12.03
N TYR A 87 -0.37 -2.65 11.66
CA TYR A 87 -1.57 -1.90 11.32
C TYR A 87 -2.84 -2.64 11.74
N LYS A 88 -3.95 -1.92 11.75
CA LYS A 88 -5.28 -2.42 12.13
C LYS A 88 -6.23 -2.21 10.95
N TYR A 89 -7.04 -3.23 10.64
CA TYR A 89 -8.02 -3.13 9.56
C TYR A 89 -9.10 -2.10 9.87
N ALA A 90 -9.56 -1.44 8.82
CA ALA A 90 -10.85 -0.76 8.83
C ALA A 90 -11.94 -1.80 9.14
N GLY A 91 -12.80 -1.49 10.12
CA GLY A 91 -13.87 -2.37 10.59
C GLY A 91 -15.08 -2.42 9.66
N ALA A 92 -14.88 -2.47 8.34
CA ALA A 92 -15.93 -2.33 7.34
C ALA A 92 -15.78 -3.34 6.20
N THR A 93 -16.90 -3.83 5.69
CA THR A 93 -16.91 -4.66 4.47
C THR A 93 -16.64 -3.78 3.24
N GLY A 94 -16.08 -4.38 2.18
CA GLY A 94 -15.77 -3.69 0.94
C GLY A 94 -14.48 -2.88 0.94
N THR A 95 -13.75 -2.81 2.06
CA THR A 95 -12.39 -2.27 2.11
C THR A 95 -11.37 -3.37 1.81
N ASN A 96 -10.39 -3.08 0.96
CA ASN A 96 -9.17 -3.88 0.85
C ASN A 96 -8.09 -3.24 1.74
N ASN A 97 -7.68 -3.94 2.81
CA ASN A 97 -6.68 -3.46 3.75
C ASN A 97 -5.31 -4.02 3.35
N SER A 98 -4.55 -3.28 2.56
CA SER A 98 -3.38 -3.83 1.87
C SER A 98 -2.03 -3.32 2.40
N PHE A 99 -1.09 -4.25 2.58
CA PHE A 99 0.34 -3.98 2.70
C PHE A 99 1.08 -4.85 1.67
N TRP A 100 1.64 -4.20 0.66
CA TRP A 100 2.12 -4.86 -0.55
C TRP A 100 3.32 -4.11 -1.14
N LEU A 101 4.09 -4.80 -1.96
CA LEU A 101 5.25 -4.27 -2.67
C LEU A 101 5.05 -4.49 -4.16
N TRP A 102 5.47 -3.53 -4.98
CA TRP A 102 5.43 -3.67 -6.42
C TRP A 102 6.65 -3.04 -7.08
N GLU A 103 6.93 -3.47 -8.31
CA GLU A 103 7.95 -2.84 -9.13
C GLU A 103 7.50 -1.47 -9.63
N ARG A 104 8.23 -0.40 -9.29
CA ARG A 104 7.88 0.98 -9.69
C ARG A 104 7.68 1.16 -11.20
N ASN A 105 8.34 0.35 -12.02
CA ASN A 105 8.21 0.36 -13.49
C ASN A 105 7.23 -0.70 -14.02
N TRP A 106 6.16 -1.03 -13.27
CA TRP A 106 5.14 -2.02 -13.65
C TRP A 106 4.63 -1.92 -15.11
N SER A 107 4.63 -0.72 -15.70
CA SER A 107 4.14 -0.44 -17.04
C SER A 107 5.21 -0.36 -18.14
N SER A 108 6.46 -0.80 -17.92
CA SER A 108 7.46 -0.75 -18.98
C SER A 108 7.02 -1.63 -20.16
N SER A 109 6.84 -1.01 -21.32
CA SER A 109 6.53 -1.63 -22.60
C SER A 109 7.70 -2.46 -23.18
N SER A 110 8.65 -2.87 -22.33
CA SER A 110 9.90 -3.56 -22.68
C SER A 110 9.76 -5.08 -22.73
N GLY A 111 8.58 -5.65 -22.45
CA GLY A 111 8.43 -7.10 -22.32
C GLY A 111 9.07 -7.67 -21.05
N GLU A 112 9.39 -6.80 -20.09
CA GLU A 112 9.90 -7.19 -18.78
C GLU A 112 8.76 -7.65 -17.87
N THR A 113 9.04 -8.67 -17.06
CA THR A 113 8.07 -9.28 -16.15
C THR A 113 7.91 -8.43 -14.90
N GLY A 114 6.78 -7.72 -14.78
CA GLY A 114 6.44 -6.98 -13.56
C GLY A 114 6.16 -7.94 -12.39
N PHE A 115 6.48 -7.50 -11.18
CA PHE A 115 6.28 -8.30 -9.97
C PHE A 115 5.60 -7.52 -8.85
N GLU A 116 4.62 -8.14 -8.23
CA GLU A 116 3.88 -7.63 -7.07
C GLU A 116 3.81 -8.72 -5.99
N LEU A 117 4.08 -8.29 -4.76
CA LEU A 117 4.12 -9.11 -3.56
C LEU A 117 3.11 -8.54 -2.55
N ASP A 118 2.01 -9.24 -2.39
CA ASP A 118 1.03 -8.90 -1.36
C ASP A 118 1.38 -9.61 -0.08
N ILE A 119 2.05 -8.88 0.82
CA ILE A 119 2.34 -9.37 2.17
C ILE A 119 1.02 -9.54 2.94
N ASN A 120 0.06 -8.65 2.70
CA ASN A 120 -1.28 -8.78 3.22
C ASN A 120 -2.33 -8.05 2.36
N GLU A 121 -3.40 -8.76 1.99
CA GLU A 121 -4.66 -8.22 1.49
C GLU A 121 -5.82 -8.64 2.41
N GLY A 122 -6.10 -7.76 3.35
CA GLY A 122 -6.99 -7.99 4.47
C GLY A 122 -8.44 -7.63 4.20
N HIS A 123 -9.36 -8.53 4.56
CA HIS A 123 -10.80 -8.26 4.52
C HIS A 123 -11.42 -8.46 5.90
N TYR A 124 -12.21 -7.45 6.33
CA TYR A 124 -12.96 -7.53 7.57
C TYR A 124 -13.97 -8.70 7.54
N PRO A 125 -14.14 -9.45 8.64
CA PRO A 125 -13.58 -9.19 9.97
C PRO A 125 -12.18 -9.76 10.25
N ASN A 126 -11.77 -10.82 9.56
CA ASN A 126 -10.62 -11.62 9.99
C ASN A 126 -9.98 -12.44 8.87
N ILE A 127 -10.08 -11.97 7.62
CA ILE A 127 -9.46 -12.62 6.48
C ILE A 127 -8.12 -11.96 6.19
N VAL A 128 -7.08 -12.80 6.11
CA VAL A 128 -5.72 -12.43 5.71
C VAL A 128 -5.39 -13.22 4.45
N ASN A 129 -5.08 -12.52 3.36
CA ASN A 129 -4.57 -13.14 2.14
C ASN A 129 -3.14 -12.65 1.88
N ALA A 130 -2.32 -13.50 1.26
CA ALA A 130 -1.03 -13.14 0.71
C ALA A 130 -0.97 -13.67 -0.71
N ASN A 131 -0.43 -12.90 -1.64
CA ASN A 131 -0.41 -13.21 -3.06
C ASN A 131 0.93 -12.84 -3.68
N ILE A 132 1.20 -13.47 -4.82
CA ILE A 132 2.31 -13.13 -5.69
C ILE A 132 1.76 -12.99 -7.10
N HIS A 133 1.94 -11.80 -7.65
CA HIS A 133 1.55 -11.47 -9.01
C HIS A 133 2.79 -11.39 -9.89
N ARG A 134 2.76 -12.14 -10.99
CA ARG A 134 3.75 -12.06 -12.06
C ARG A 134 3.04 -11.61 -13.31
N ARG A 135 3.53 -10.52 -13.89
CA ARG A 135 3.10 -10.09 -15.22
C ARG A 135 4.00 -10.76 -16.25
N ASN A 136 3.42 -11.55 -17.14
CA ASN A 136 4.12 -12.14 -18.30
C ASN A 136 3.49 -11.58 -19.59
N GLY A 137 3.95 -10.41 -20.05
CA GLY A 137 3.27 -9.71 -21.15
C GLY A 137 1.93 -9.10 -20.72
N ASP A 138 0.86 -9.26 -21.52
CA ASP A 138 -0.47 -8.68 -21.24
C ASP A 138 -1.34 -9.50 -20.27
N THR A 139 -0.78 -10.52 -19.59
CA THR A 139 -1.52 -11.35 -18.64
C THR A 139 -0.91 -11.33 -17.24
N ASP A 140 -1.75 -11.01 -16.26
CA ASP A 140 -1.47 -11.22 -14.83
C ASP A 140 -1.73 -12.70 -14.52
N VAL A 141 -0.71 -13.41 -14.06
CA VAL A 141 -0.84 -14.78 -13.55
C VAL A 141 -0.65 -14.77 -12.03
N ASN A 142 -1.73 -15.05 -11.31
CA ASN A 142 -1.69 -15.26 -9.86
C ASN A 142 -1.08 -16.64 -9.59
N SER A 143 0.01 -16.70 -8.81
CA SER A 143 0.49 -17.96 -8.25
C SER A 143 -0.02 -18.09 -6.83
N GLN A 144 -0.89 -19.09 -6.59
CA GLN A 144 -1.30 -19.52 -5.25
C GLN A 144 -0.23 -20.40 -4.60
#